data_AF-A0A662CDY5-F1
#
_entry.id   AF-A0A662CDY5-F1
#
_cell.length_a   1.000
_cell.length_b   1.000
_cell.length_c   1.000
_cell.angle_alpha   90.00
_cell.angle_beta   90.00
_cell.angle_gamma   90.00
#
_symmetry.space_group_name_H-M   'P 1'
#
loop_
_entity.id
_entity.type
_entity.pdbx_description
1 polymer ?
#
loop_
_entity_poly.entity_id
_entity_poly.type
_entity_poly.pdbx_seq_one_letter_code
_entity_poly.pdbx_strand_id
1 'polypeptide(L)'
;MPFSRYDKVDVWFSFLEQEIDLVVVLTEQQEYLVYAGKDLPAFYRSHGIEALHIPVPDFGIPVDLESWQNGLEAVVTASKNGKKVVIHCLAGIGR
;
A
#
# COMPACT_ATOMS: atom_id res chain seq x y z
N MET A 1 7.95 -0.66 3.39
CA MET A 1 7.52 0.17 2.25
C MET A 1 8.65 0.23 1.22
N PRO A 2 8.37 0.03 -0.08
CA PRO A 2 9.35 0.25 -1.15
C PRO A 2 10.02 1.63 -1.08
N PHE A 3 11.30 1.70 -1.45
CA PHE A 3 12.09 2.94 -1.56
C PHE A 3 12.33 3.70 -0.24
N SER A 4 11.89 3.15 0.89
CA SER A 4 12.09 3.76 2.21
C SER A 4 13.35 3.25 2.90
N ARG A 5 13.79 3.91 3.98
CA ARG A 5 14.89 3.40 4.83
C ARG A 5 14.63 2.01 5.43
N TYR A 6 13.37 1.59 5.48
CA TYR A 6 12.93 0.29 5.95
C TYR A 6 12.86 -0.76 4.82
N ASP A 7 13.08 -0.37 3.57
CA ASP A 7 13.24 -1.30 2.46
C ASP A 7 14.64 -1.95 2.54
N LYS A 8 14.69 -3.19 3.02
CA LYS A 8 15.95 -3.94 3.21
C LYS A 8 16.15 -5.05 2.18
N VAL A 9 15.11 -5.36 1.41
CA VAL A 9 15.04 -6.54 0.54
C VAL A 9 14.52 -6.20 -0.85
N ASP A 10 14.58 -4.92 -1.22
CA ASP A 10 14.11 -4.42 -2.52
C ASP A 10 12.64 -4.82 -2.79
N VAL A 11 11.76 -4.44 -1.87
CA VAL A 11 10.34 -4.85 -1.87
C VAL A 11 9.64 -4.57 -3.20
N TRP A 12 10.01 -3.48 -3.88
CA TRP A 12 9.49 -3.17 -5.21
C TRP A 12 9.76 -4.29 -6.23
N PHE A 13 10.97 -4.85 -6.26
CA PHE A 13 11.30 -5.94 -7.17
C PHE A 13 10.50 -7.20 -6.83
N SER A 14 10.29 -7.48 -5.53
CA SER A 14 9.41 -8.58 -5.12
C SER A 14 7.97 -8.39 -5.62
N PHE A 15 7.47 -7.15 -5.72
CA PHE A 15 6.13 -6.91 -6.27
C PHE A 15 6.06 -7.31 -7.75
N LEU A 16 7.11 -7.01 -8.52
CA LEU A 16 7.20 -7.36 -9.92
C LEU A 16 7.36 -8.88 -10.12
N GLU A 17 8.28 -9.51 -9.37
CA GLU A 17 8.53 -10.96 -9.45
C GLU A 17 7.31 -11.79 -9.07
N GLN A 18 6.53 -11.32 -8.10
CA GLN A 18 5.30 -12.00 -7.67
C GLN A 18 4.09 -11.61 -8.53
N GLU A 19 4.23 -10.69 -9.49
CA GLU A 19 3.15 -10.17 -10.33
C GLU A 19 1.97 -9.65 -9.48
N ILE A 20 2.26 -8.76 -8.53
CA ILE A 20 1.24 -8.19 -7.64
C ILE A 20 0.21 -7.39 -8.45
N ASP A 21 -1.07 -7.66 -8.21
CA ASP A 21 -2.19 -7.03 -8.91
C ASP A 21 -2.66 -5.74 -8.22
N LEU A 22 -2.65 -5.73 -6.88
CA LEU A 22 -3.18 -4.64 -6.05
C LEU A 22 -2.24 -4.35 -4.88
N VAL A 23 -1.89 -3.07 -4.71
CA VAL A 23 -1.16 -2.57 -3.54
C VAL A 23 -2.06 -1.64 -2.71
N VAL A 24 -2.18 -1.94 -1.42
CA VAL A 24 -2.83 -1.10 -0.43
C VAL A 24 -1.79 -0.30 0.32
N VAL A 25 -1.89 1.03 0.22
CA VAL A 25 -0.97 1.99 0.85
C VAL A 25 -1.65 2.56 2.09
N LEU A 26 -1.11 2.24 3.27
CA LEU A 26 -1.63 2.71 4.57
C LEU A 26 -0.94 3.99 5.06
N THR A 27 0.18 4.38 4.45
CA THR A 27 0.89 5.62 4.83
C THR A 27 0.13 6.85 4.37
N GLU A 28 0.14 7.90 5.18
CA GLU A 28 -0.32 9.22 4.79
C GLU A 28 0.51 9.74 3.60
N GLN A 29 -0.07 10.68 2.85
CA GLN A 29 0.60 11.21 1.65
C GLN A 29 1.95 11.82 1.96
N GLN A 30 2.04 12.58 3.04
CA GLN A 30 3.27 13.22 3.46
C GLN A 30 4.35 12.20 3.81
N GLU A 31 3.99 11.05 4.39
CA GLU A 31 4.94 9.99 4.74
C GLU A 31 5.58 9.37 3.50
N TYR A 32 4.79 8.95 2.49
CA TYR A 32 5.39 8.35 1.29
C TYR A 32 6.18 9.36 0.46
N LEU A 33 5.77 10.64 0.45
CA LEU A 33 6.53 11.69 -0.22
C LEU A 33 7.89 11.92 0.47
N VAL A 34 7.93 11.89 1.80
CA VAL A 34 9.17 12.06 2.57
C VAL A 34 10.07 10.83 2.50
N TYR A 35 9.53 9.64 2.72
CA TYR A 35 10.34 8.43 2.90
C TYR A 35 10.61 7.67 1.59
N ALA A 36 9.72 7.73 0.59
CA ALA A 36 9.95 7.11 -0.72
C ALA A 36 10.30 8.12 -1.83
N GLY A 37 10.09 9.42 -1.59
CA GLY A 37 10.35 10.47 -2.59
C GLY A 37 9.42 10.40 -3.81
N LYS A 38 8.27 9.73 -3.68
CA LYS A 38 7.33 9.43 -4.78
C LYS A 38 5.90 9.42 -4.27
N ASP A 39 4.96 9.79 -5.13
CA ASP A 39 3.55 9.43 -4.96
C ASP A 39 3.40 7.93 -5.24
N LEU A 40 3.35 7.11 -4.18
CA LEU A 40 3.35 5.65 -4.32
C LEU A 40 2.11 5.13 -5.05
N PRO A 41 0.87 5.54 -4.72
CA PRO A 41 -0.30 5.13 -5.50
C PRO A 41 -0.19 5.48 -6.98
N ALA A 42 0.28 6.68 -7.33
CA ALA A 42 0.46 7.05 -8.73
C ALA A 42 1.58 6.22 -9.40
N PHE A 43 2.68 5.99 -8.70
CA PHE A 43 3.81 5.18 -9.17
C PHE A 43 3.39 3.73 -9.46
N TYR A 44 2.64 3.08 -8.58
CA TYR A 44 2.17 1.70 -8.83
C TYR A 44 1.25 1.64 -10.05
N ARG A 45 0.28 2.56 -10.16
CA ARG A 45 -0.62 2.64 -11.31
C ARG A 45 0.12 2.88 -12.63
N SER A 46 1.17 3.69 -12.63
CA SER A 46 1.99 3.92 -13.83
C SER A 46 2.76 2.68 -14.29
N HIS A 47 2.88 1.65 -13.44
CA HIS A 47 3.50 0.37 -13.74
C HIS A 47 2.47 -0.76 -13.90
N GLY A 48 1.18 -0.42 -14.05
CA GLY A 48 0.12 -1.39 -14.32
C GLY A 48 -0.41 -2.12 -13.08
N ILE A 49 -0.01 -1.72 -11.87
CA ILE A 49 -0.49 -2.30 -10.61
C ILE A 49 -1.62 -1.42 -10.05
N GLU A 50 -2.75 -2.01 -9.68
CA GLU A 50 -3.83 -1.27 -9.03
C GLU A 50 -3.35 -0.77 -7.66
N ALA A 51 -3.79 0.43 -7.26
CA ALA A 51 -3.40 1.02 -5.98
C ALA A 51 -4.58 1.61 -5.24
N LEU A 52 -4.78 1.13 -4.01
CA LEU A 52 -5.76 1.64 -3.06
C LEU A 52 -5.01 2.44 -1.98
N HIS A 53 -5.34 3.72 -1.84
CA HIS A 53 -4.79 4.56 -0.77
C HIS A 53 -5.84 4.73 0.32
N ILE A 54 -5.61 4.11 1.47
CA ILE A 54 -6.47 4.19 2.66
C ILE A 54 -5.57 4.59 3.84
N PRO A 55 -5.27 5.89 3.98
CA PRO A 55 -4.26 6.36 4.93
C PRO A 55 -4.70 6.12 6.37
N VAL A 56 -3.76 5.66 7.19
CA VAL A 56 -3.89 5.54 8.64
C VAL A 56 -2.75 6.35 9.27
N PRO A 57 -3.04 7.31 10.17
CA PRO A 57 -2.01 8.09 10.84
C PRO A 57 -1.00 7.20 11.57
N ASP A 58 0.28 7.59 11.58
CA ASP A 58 1.30 6.85 12.31
C ASP A 58 0.99 6.82 13.82
N PHE A 59 1.13 5.65 14.44
CA PHE A 59 0.68 5.38 15.82
C PHE A 59 -0.83 5.65 16.09
N GLY A 60 -1.65 5.75 15.04
CA GLY A 60 -3.08 5.98 15.13
C GLY A 60 -3.92 4.79 14.68
N ILE A 61 -5.22 5.06 14.49
CA ILE A 61 -6.22 4.15 13.93
C ILE A 61 -6.87 4.83 12.71
N PRO A 62 -7.57 4.07 11.83
CA PRO A 62 -8.29 4.67 10.72
C PRO A 62 -9.26 5.76 11.20
N VAL A 63 -9.15 6.95 10.61
CA VAL A 63 -9.98 8.12 10.98
C VAL A 63 -11.27 8.18 10.16
N ASP A 64 -11.20 7.76 8.89
CA ASP A 64 -12.34 7.63 7.99
C ASP A 64 -12.79 6.17 7.96
N LEU A 65 -13.75 5.84 8.83
CA LEU A 65 -14.24 4.46 8.99
C LEU A 65 -15.03 3.98 7.78
N GLU A 66 -15.68 4.88 7.02
CA GLU A 66 -16.40 4.52 5.80
C GLU A 66 -15.41 4.15 4.70
N SER A 67 -14.42 4.99 4.44
CA SER A 67 -13.35 4.67 3.49
C SER A 67 -12.57 3.42 3.90
N TRP A 68 -12.36 3.21 5.20
CA TRP A 68 -11.72 2.00 5.73
C TRP A 68 -12.54 0.75 5.44
N GLN A 69 -13.85 0.77 5.73
CA GLN A 69 -14.75 -0.35 5.49
C GLN A 69 -14.84 -0.67 3.99
N ASN A 70 -15.01 0.35 3.14
CA ASN A 70 -15.00 0.19 1.68
C ASN A 70 -13.67 -0.40 1.18
N GLY A 71 -12.55 0.02 1.76
CA GLY A 71 -11.23 -0.51 1.43
C GLY A 71 -11.07 -1.99 1.82
N LEU A 72 -11.53 -2.38 3.01
CA LEU A 72 -11.54 -3.78 3.44
C LEU A 72 -12.38 -4.65 2.49
N GLU A 73 -13.56 -4.18 2.10
CA GLU A 73 -14.43 -4.90 1.15
C GLU A 73 -13.77 -5.05 -0.23
N ALA A 74 -13.07 -4.01 -0.70
CA ALA A 74 -12.32 -4.07 -1.95
C ALA A 74 -11.18 -5.10 -1.88
N VAL A 75 -10.41 -5.14 -0.78
CA VAL A 75 -9.32 -6.11 -0.57
C VAL A 75 -9.84 -7.55 -0.49
N VAL A 76 -10.93 -7.77 0.25
CA VAL A 76 -11.56 -9.10 0.37
C VAL A 76 -12.08 -9.55 -0.99
N THR A 77 -12.73 -8.67 -1.74
CA THR A 77 -13.25 -8.98 -3.08
C THR A 77 -12.12 -9.29 -4.06
N ALA A 78 -11.06 -8.49 -4.08
CA ALA A 78 -9.88 -8.73 -4.90
C ALA A 78 -9.25 -10.10 -4.61
N SER A 79 -9.03 -10.41 -3.34
CA SER A 79 -8.47 -11.68 -2.89
C SER A 79 -9.36 -12.86 -3.29
N LYS A 80 -10.69 -12.75 -3.12
CA LYS A 80 -11.65 -13.79 -3.54
C LYS A 80 -11.67 -14.04 -5.05
N ASN A 81 -11.35 -13.01 -5.83
CA ASN A 81 -11.25 -13.10 -7.28
C ASN A 81 -9.86 -13.57 -7.76
N GLY A 82 -8.98 -13.98 -6.84
CA GLY A 82 -7.66 -14.53 -7.17
C GLY A 82 -6.57 -13.49 -7.41
N LYS A 83 -6.83 -12.20 -7.13
CA LYS A 83 -5.79 -11.16 -7.23
C LYS A 83 -4.73 -11.35 -6.13
N LYS A 84 -3.46 -11.16 -6.48
CA LYS A 84 -2.34 -11.09 -5.55
C LYS A 84 -2.29 -9.70 -4.94
N VAL A 85 -2.67 -9.60 -3.66
CA VAL A 85 -2.77 -8.32 -2.95
C VAL A 85 -1.60 -8.15 -1.98
N VAL A 86 -0.99 -6.97 -1.97
CA VAL A 86 -0.04 -6.54 -0.93
C VAL A 86 -0.61 -5.38 -0.15
N ILE A 87 -0.37 -5.39 1.16
CA ILE A 87 -0.72 -4.30 2.08
C ILE A 87 0.56 -3.84 2.77
N HIS A 88 0.81 -2.54 2.82
CA HIS A 88 1.95 -2.02 3.58
C HIS A 88 1.67 -0.66 4.23
N CYS A 89 2.28 -0.44 5.40
CA CYS A 89 2.53 0.88 5.96
C CYS A 89 4.01 1.25 5.75
N LEU A 90 4.62 2.02 6.65
CA LEU A 90 6.03 2.40 6.55
C LEU A 90 6.96 1.20 6.81
N ALA A 91 6.95 0.66 8.03
CA ALA A 91 7.82 -0.44 8.47
C ALA A 91 7.16 -1.83 8.44
N GLY A 92 5.84 -1.92 8.27
CA GLY A 92 5.11 -3.19 8.21
C GLY A 92 4.89 -3.89 9.56
N ILE A 93 4.73 -3.12 10.65
CA ILE A 93 4.66 -3.67 12.03
C ILE A 93 3.42 -3.17 12.83
N GLY A 94 2.68 -2.17 12.34
CA GLY A 94 1.64 -1.48 13.13
C GLY A 94 0.28 -1.42 12.44
N ARG A 95 0.13 -0.40 11.58
CA ARG A 95 -1.01 -0.23 10.68
C ARG A 95 -1.12 -1.42 9.73
#